data_AF-A0A081AJU0-F1
#
_entry.id   AF-A0A081AJU0-F1
#
_cell.length_a   1.000
_cell.length_b   1.000
_cell.length_c   1.000
_cell.angle_alpha   90.00
_cell.angle_beta   90.00
_cell.angle_gamma   90.00
#
_symmetry.space_group_name_H-M   'P 1'
#
loop_
_entity.id
_entity.type
_entity.pdbx_description
1 polymer ?
#
loop_
_entity_poly.entity_id
_entity_poly.type
_entity_poly.pdbx_seq_one_letter_code
_entity_poly.pdbx_strand_id
1 'polypeptide(L)'
;MVAIFQEAKPKLLKLYAKYAQEHAPKPSLRNKSDSPEGEDASVVTPQPISSTWPLLLSAVGLRSMLYDCGMFCSGTTEQQEALFNRAVEQSFSGMRELERIEDRMIVFSEFLEITARVALAVLESENELPPRDAIKLALEALRSLPLKSEPSKARK
;
A
#
# COMPACT_ATOMS: atom_id res chain seq x y z
N MET A 1 -7.46 -16.77 -14.02
CA MET A 1 -7.07 -15.54 -13.30
C MET A 1 -8.17 -15.07 -12.37
N VAL A 2 -9.40 -14.89 -12.86
CA VAL A 2 -10.54 -14.45 -12.03
C VAL A 2 -10.75 -15.32 -10.78
N ALA A 3 -10.73 -16.64 -10.90
CA ALA A 3 -10.92 -17.54 -9.74
C ALA A 3 -9.87 -17.33 -8.63
N ILE A 4 -8.60 -17.18 -8.99
CA ILE A 4 -7.49 -16.97 -8.05
C ILE A 4 -7.66 -15.64 -7.32
N PHE A 5 -8.07 -14.61 -8.06
CA PHE A 5 -8.38 -13.32 -7.47
C PHE A 5 -9.59 -13.41 -6.52
N GLN A 6 -10.68 -14.07 -6.91
CA GLN A 6 -11.86 -14.20 -6.05
C GLN A 6 -11.54 -14.91 -4.73
N GLU A 7 -10.68 -15.93 -4.79
CA GLU A 7 -10.19 -16.64 -3.60
C GLU A 7 -9.29 -15.75 -2.73
N ALA A 8 -8.42 -14.94 -3.36
CA ALA A 8 -7.49 -14.04 -2.67
C ALA A 8 -8.18 -12.79 -2.08
N LYS A 9 -9.24 -12.32 -2.73
CA LYS A 9 -9.87 -11.02 -2.52
C LYS A 9 -10.19 -10.72 -1.06
N PRO A 10 -10.78 -11.63 -0.26
CA PRO A 10 -11.11 -11.32 1.14
C PRO A 10 -9.88 -10.99 1.98
N LYS A 11 -8.74 -11.66 1.75
CA LYS A 11 -7.50 -11.40 2.48
C LYS A 11 -6.80 -10.14 1.96
N LEU A 12 -6.77 -9.96 0.64
CA LEU A 12 -6.19 -8.76 0.02
C LEU A 12 -6.90 -7.48 0.44
N LEU A 13 -8.24 -7.49 0.56
CA LEU A 13 -8.99 -6.34 1.06
C LEU A 13 -8.62 -5.97 2.50
N LYS A 14 -8.39 -6.97 3.36
CA LYS A 14 -7.97 -6.75 4.75
C LYS A 14 -6.54 -6.20 4.82
N LEU A 15 -5.64 -6.70 3.99
CA LEU A 15 -4.27 -6.17 3.89
C LEU A 15 -4.27 -4.73 3.37
N TYR A 16 -5.02 -4.47 2.30
CA TYR A 16 -5.20 -3.13 1.76
C TYR A 16 -5.66 -2.15 2.86
N ALA A 17 -6.70 -2.51 3.62
CA ALA A 17 -7.20 -1.68 4.71
C ALA A 17 -6.18 -1.49 5.84
N LYS A 18 -5.44 -2.53 6.21
CA LYS A 18 -4.37 -2.47 7.22
C LYS A 18 -3.29 -1.45 6.83
N TYR A 19 -2.73 -1.58 5.63
CA TYR A 19 -1.67 -0.66 5.18
C TYR A 19 -2.19 0.74 4.91
N ALA A 20 -3.45 0.88 4.48
CA ALA A 20 -4.10 2.18 4.37
C ALA A 20 -4.20 2.88 5.73
N GLN A 21 -4.49 2.13 6.80
CA GLN A 21 -4.57 2.67 8.16
C GLN A 21 -3.18 3.00 8.74
N GLU A 22 -2.21 2.11 8.56
CA GLU A 22 -0.83 2.28 9.09
C GLU A 22 -0.10 3.45 8.43
N HIS A 23 -0.38 3.71 7.15
CA HIS A 23 0.23 4.78 6.36
C HIS A 23 -0.72 5.94 6.07
N ALA A 24 -1.80 6.06 6.84
CA ALA A 24 -2.68 7.22 6.74
C ALA A 24 -1.89 8.49 7.11
N PRO A 25 -2.03 9.60 6.36
CA PRO A 25 -1.42 10.86 6.72
C PRO A 25 -1.91 11.26 8.11
N LYS A 26 -0.99 11.29 9.09
CA LYS A 26 -1.31 11.76 10.44
C LYS A 26 -1.62 13.25 10.34
N PRO A 27 -2.79 13.72 10.83
CA PRO A 27 -3.02 15.15 10.91
C PRO A 27 -1.93 15.72 11.81
N SER A 28 -1.05 16.55 11.23
CA SER A 28 -0.13 17.34 12.02
C SER A 28 -0.97 18.22 12.95
N LEU A 29 -0.68 18.15 14.25
CA LEU A 29 -1.12 19.15 15.21
C LEU A 29 -0.50 20.48 14.75
N ARG A 30 -1.22 21.19 13.88
CA ARG A 30 -0.85 22.52 13.41
C ARG A 30 -0.87 23.40 14.64
N ASN A 31 0.31 23.89 15.02
CA ASN A 31 0.54 24.86 16.10
C ASN A 31 -0.61 25.86 16.17
N LYS A 32 -1.44 25.74 17.22
CA LYS A 32 -2.37 26.80 17.60
C LYS A 32 -1.53 27.96 18.11
N SER A 33 -1.56 29.06 17.36
CA SER A 33 -1.23 30.39 17.86
C SER A 33 -1.95 30.67 19.18
N ASP A 34 -1.27 31.40 20.04
CA ASP A 34 -1.70 31.90 21.35
C ASP A 34 -3.18 32.32 21.41
N SER A 35 -3.96 31.64 22.26
CA SER A 35 -4.98 32.24 23.15
C SER A 35 -5.58 31.17 24.09
N PRO A 36 -5.83 31.49 25.37
CA PRO A 36 -6.19 30.50 26.37
C PRO A 36 -7.72 30.29 26.47
N GLU A 37 -8.07 29.17 27.12
CA GLU A 37 -9.37 28.79 27.70
C GLU A 37 -10.33 27.97 26.81
N GLY A 38 -10.77 26.84 27.37
CA GLY A 38 -11.89 26.04 26.88
C GLY A 38 -11.57 24.54 26.78
N GLU A 39 -11.77 23.82 27.87
CA GLU A 39 -11.82 22.36 27.96
C GLU A 39 -12.79 21.77 26.93
N ASP A 40 -12.30 20.87 26.08
CA ASP A 40 -12.96 19.60 25.75
C ASP A 40 -12.00 18.74 24.93
N ALA A 41 -11.48 17.68 25.54
CA ALA A 41 -10.57 16.73 24.91
C ALA A 41 -11.34 15.85 23.90
N SER A 42 -11.68 16.41 22.74
CA SER A 42 -12.05 15.62 21.57
C SER A 42 -10.80 15.01 20.96
N VAL A 43 -10.61 13.72 21.21
CA VAL A 43 -9.67 12.87 20.46
C VAL A 43 -10.09 12.89 19.00
N VAL A 44 -9.44 13.73 18.19
CA VAL A 44 -9.71 13.78 16.74
C VAL A 44 -9.02 12.60 16.08
N THR A 45 -9.73 11.48 16.00
CA THR A 45 -9.42 10.39 15.07
C THR A 45 -9.43 10.93 13.63
N PRO A 46 -8.51 10.48 12.75
CA PRO A 46 -8.51 10.90 11.35
C PRO A 46 -9.87 10.55 10.74
N GLN A 47 -10.62 11.57 10.33
CA GLN A 47 -11.95 11.36 9.79
C GLN A 47 -11.85 10.79 8.38
N PRO A 48 -12.60 9.73 8.07
CA PRO A 48 -12.69 9.22 6.71
C PRO A 48 -13.33 10.28 5.81
N ILE A 49 -12.89 10.32 4.55
CA ILE A 49 -13.40 11.23 3.49
C ILE A 49 -14.92 11.06 3.29
N SER A 50 -15.47 9.95 3.80
CA SER A 50 -16.87 9.70 4.07
C SER A 50 -16.96 8.45 4.95
N SER A 51 -17.88 8.39 5.92
CA SER A 51 -18.06 7.28 6.88
C SER A 51 -18.32 5.91 6.23
N THR A 52 -18.57 5.86 4.91
CA THR A 52 -18.84 4.65 4.15
C THR A 52 -17.74 4.26 3.16
N TRP A 53 -16.77 5.14 2.89
CA TRP A 53 -15.69 4.84 1.95
C TRP A 53 -14.49 4.23 2.67
N PRO A 54 -13.96 3.08 2.21
CA PRO A 54 -12.78 2.49 2.81
C PRO A 54 -11.59 3.45 2.70
N LEU A 55 -10.76 3.48 3.74
CA LEU A 55 -9.49 4.22 3.72
C LEU A 55 -8.69 3.82 2.48
N LEU A 56 -8.23 4.81 1.74
CA LEU A 56 -7.41 4.59 0.56
C LEU A 56 -5.97 4.31 0.96
N LEU A 57 -5.33 3.38 0.24
CA LEU A 57 -3.92 3.06 0.40
C LEU A 57 -3.06 4.14 -0.27
N SER A 58 -2.06 4.68 0.41
CA SER A 58 -1.07 5.56 -0.23
C SER A 58 -0.06 4.77 -1.06
N ALA A 59 0.57 5.40 -2.04
CA ALA A 59 1.67 4.79 -2.80
C ALA A 59 2.81 4.32 -1.89
N VAL A 60 3.11 5.09 -0.85
CA VAL A 60 4.08 4.71 0.20
C VAL A 60 3.64 3.43 0.92
N GLY A 61 2.37 3.34 1.32
CA GLY A 61 1.82 2.15 1.98
C GLY A 61 1.85 0.91 1.09
N LEU A 62 1.53 1.05 -0.20
CA LEU A 62 1.66 -0.05 -1.14
C LEU A 62 3.11 -0.49 -1.31
N ARG A 63 4.05 0.46 -1.46
CA ARG A 63 5.47 0.13 -1.56
C ARG A 63 5.95 -0.64 -0.32
N SER A 64 5.56 -0.20 0.88
CA SER A 64 5.88 -0.90 2.13
C SER A 64 5.34 -2.32 2.13
N MET A 65 4.10 -2.52 1.69
CA MET A 65 3.49 -3.85 1.59
C MET A 65 4.26 -4.79 0.64
N LEU A 66 4.75 -4.26 -0.49
CA LEU A 66 5.55 -5.02 -1.45
C LEU A 66 6.95 -5.38 -0.89
N TYR A 67 7.55 -4.50 -0.09
CA TYR A 67 8.75 -4.84 0.67
C TYR A 67 8.49 -5.94 1.69
N ASP A 68 7.44 -5.81 2.49
CA ASP A 68 7.11 -6.74 3.56
C ASP A 68 6.82 -8.16 3.04
N CYS A 69 6.24 -8.28 1.85
CA CYS A 69 5.99 -9.59 1.24
C CYS A 69 7.19 -10.15 0.46
N GLY A 70 8.32 -9.45 0.47
CA GLY A 70 9.55 -9.87 -0.21
C GLY A 70 9.50 -9.76 -1.73
N MET A 71 8.65 -8.88 -2.29
CA MET A 71 8.59 -8.67 -3.74
C MET A 71 9.91 -8.13 -4.29
N PHE A 72 10.57 -7.28 -3.51
CA PHE A 72 11.85 -6.67 -3.86
C PHE A 72 13.01 -7.48 -3.29
N CYS A 73 13.23 -8.67 -3.83
CA CYS A 73 14.23 -9.63 -3.35
C CYS A 73 15.63 -9.45 -3.96
N SER A 74 15.77 -8.61 -4.99
CA SER A 74 17.04 -8.36 -5.67
C SER A 74 17.14 -6.93 -6.24
N GLY A 75 18.31 -6.58 -6.74
CA GLY A 75 18.63 -5.22 -7.20
C GLY A 75 18.95 -4.24 -6.06
N THR A 76 19.29 -3.01 -6.42
CA THR A 76 19.51 -1.93 -5.45
C THR A 76 18.18 -1.25 -5.07
N THR A 77 18.15 -0.54 -3.94
CA THR A 77 16.98 0.21 -3.50
C THR A 77 16.49 1.19 -4.57
N GLU A 78 17.41 1.85 -5.27
CA GLU A 78 17.10 2.81 -6.34
C GLU A 78 16.45 2.12 -7.55
N GLN A 79 16.90 0.91 -7.89
CA GLN A 79 16.30 0.12 -8.97
C GLN A 79 14.88 -0.33 -8.61
N GLN A 80 14.69 -0.77 -7.37
CA GLN A 80 13.37 -1.20 -6.85
C GLN A 80 12.39 -0.01 -6.80
N GLU A 81 12.87 1.16 -6.36
CA GLU A 81 12.09 2.39 -6.34
C GLU A 81 11.72 2.85 -7.76
N ALA A 82 12.66 2.83 -8.70
CA ALA A 82 12.40 3.15 -10.10
C ALA A 82 11.36 2.20 -10.72
N LEU A 83 11.47 0.90 -10.43
CA LEU A 83 10.52 -0.12 -10.89
C LEU A 83 9.12 0.13 -10.33
N PHE A 84 9.02 0.38 -9.02
CA PHE A 84 7.74 0.71 -8.37
C PHE A 84 7.12 2.00 -8.96
N ASN A 85 7.90 3.07 -9.07
CA ASN A 85 7.44 4.35 -9.61
C ASN A 85 6.92 4.20 -11.04
N ARG A 86 7.65 3.46 -11.88
CA ARG A 86 7.22 3.14 -13.25
C ARG A 86 5.90 2.36 -13.25
N ALA A 87 5.72 1.39 -12.35
CA ALA A 87 4.48 0.63 -12.24
C ALA A 87 3.29 1.54 -11.85
N VAL A 88 3.49 2.48 -10.93
CA VAL A 88 2.48 3.48 -10.54
C VAL A 88 2.12 4.40 -11.69
N GLU A 89 3.12 4.93 -12.42
CA GLU A 89 2.91 5.82 -13.56
C GLU A 89 2.16 5.17 -14.72
N GLN A 90 2.46 3.89 -14.97
CA GLN A 90 1.82 3.12 -16.04
C GLN A 90 0.43 2.61 -15.68
N SER A 91 0.07 2.61 -14.39
CA SER A 91 -1.24 2.16 -13.94
C SER A 91 -2.31 3.21 -14.22
N PHE A 92 -3.57 2.77 -14.35
CA PHE A 92 -4.67 3.72 -14.34
C PHE A 92 -4.63 4.48 -13.01
N SER A 93 -4.72 5.80 -13.05
CA SER A 93 -4.73 6.61 -11.84
C SER A 93 -5.61 7.82 -12.03
N GLY A 94 -6.55 8.03 -11.10
CA GLY A 94 -7.32 9.26 -11.01
C GLY A 94 -6.51 10.45 -10.47
N MET A 95 -5.26 10.24 -10.04
CA MET A 95 -4.42 11.24 -9.37
C MET A 95 -3.12 11.53 -10.13
N ARG A 96 -3.11 11.41 -11.46
CA ARG A 96 -1.93 11.70 -12.29
C ARG A 96 -1.44 13.15 -12.21
N GLU A 97 -2.32 14.07 -11.82
CA GLU A 97 -2.01 15.49 -11.64
C GLU A 97 -1.06 15.76 -10.46
N LEU A 98 -0.95 14.83 -9.50
CA LEU A 98 0.04 14.94 -8.44
C LEU A 98 1.43 14.58 -8.99
N GLU A 99 2.34 15.56 -8.98
CA GLU A 99 3.73 15.39 -9.42
C GLU A 99 4.48 14.36 -8.58
N ARG A 100 4.22 14.35 -7.26
CA ARG A 100 4.87 13.44 -6.32
C ARG A 100 4.09 12.14 -6.21
N ILE A 101 4.74 11.02 -6.57
CA ILE A 101 4.15 9.68 -6.49
C ILE A 101 3.79 9.31 -5.05
N GLU A 102 4.62 9.69 -4.09
CA GLU A 102 4.41 9.43 -2.65
C GLU A 102 3.08 9.99 -2.11
N ASP A 103 2.57 11.08 -2.69
CA ASP A 103 1.33 11.74 -2.30
C ASP A 103 0.08 11.10 -2.95
N ARG A 104 0.26 10.14 -3.87
CA ARG A 104 -0.86 9.51 -4.59
C ARG A 104 -1.57 8.48 -3.72
N MET A 105 -2.90 8.54 -3.76
CA MET A 105 -3.78 7.51 -3.21
C MET A 105 -4.14 6.50 -4.29
N ILE A 106 -4.21 5.24 -3.90
CA ILE A 106 -4.33 4.08 -4.77
C ILE A 106 -5.63 3.37 -4.44
N VAL A 107 -6.56 3.27 -5.38
CA VAL A 107 -7.79 2.47 -5.17
C VAL A 107 -7.51 0.98 -5.31
N PHE A 108 -8.41 0.12 -4.82
CA PHE A 108 -8.15 -1.32 -4.77
C PHE A 108 -7.86 -1.97 -6.14
N SER A 109 -8.46 -1.49 -7.22
CA SER A 109 -8.16 -1.99 -8.58
C SER A 109 -6.74 -1.61 -9.03
N GLU A 110 -6.30 -0.38 -8.72
CA GLU A 110 -4.95 0.11 -9.04
C GLU A 110 -3.91 -0.64 -8.22
N PHE A 111 -4.20 -0.95 -6.96
CA PHE A 111 -3.38 -1.82 -6.11
C PHE A 111 -3.05 -3.16 -6.81
N LEU A 112 -4.06 -3.81 -7.41
CA LEU A 112 -3.87 -5.08 -8.12
C LEU A 112 -3.06 -4.90 -9.41
N GLU A 113 -3.33 -3.82 -10.14
CA GLU A 113 -2.60 -3.50 -11.38
C GLU A 113 -1.12 -3.23 -11.10
N ILE A 114 -0.82 -2.37 -10.13
CA ILE A 114 0.55 -2.03 -9.73
C ILE A 114 1.27 -3.29 -9.25
N THR A 115 0.63 -4.11 -8.40
CA THR A 115 1.18 -5.40 -7.95
C THR A 115 1.54 -6.30 -9.13
N ALA A 116 0.65 -6.44 -10.12
CA ALA A 116 0.90 -7.26 -11.29
C ALA A 116 2.07 -6.72 -12.13
N ARG A 117 2.13 -5.40 -12.37
CA ARG A 117 3.23 -4.77 -13.11
C ARG A 117 4.58 -4.94 -12.41
N VAL A 118 4.61 -4.76 -11.09
CA VAL A 118 5.82 -4.99 -10.29
C VAL A 118 6.24 -6.45 -10.38
N ALA A 119 5.32 -7.40 -10.21
CA ALA A 119 5.62 -8.82 -10.29
C ALA A 119 6.21 -9.22 -11.64
N LEU A 120 5.64 -8.71 -12.73
CA LEU A 120 6.16 -8.96 -14.08
C LEU A 120 7.55 -8.36 -14.26
N ALA A 121 7.77 -7.11 -13.84
CA ALA A 121 9.05 -6.44 -14.02
C ALA A 121 10.18 -7.04 -13.16
N VAL A 122 9.88 -7.47 -11.92
CA VAL A 122 10.87 -8.11 -11.04
C VAL A 122 11.24 -9.50 -11.57
N LEU A 123 10.25 -10.27 -12.04
CA LEU A 123 10.48 -11.65 -12.46
C LEU A 123 11.02 -11.74 -13.90
N GLU A 124 10.73 -10.77 -14.77
CA GLU A 124 11.31 -10.69 -16.12
C GLU A 124 12.85 -10.72 -16.11
N SER A 125 13.50 -10.18 -15.07
CA SER A 125 14.97 -10.20 -14.97
C SER A 125 15.56 -11.47 -14.35
N GLU A 126 14.78 -12.27 -13.62
CA GLU A 126 15.32 -13.35 -12.78
C GLU A 126 14.81 -14.76 -13.11
N ASN A 127 13.60 -14.90 -13.64
CA ASN A 127 13.03 -16.21 -13.95
C ASN A 127 12.06 -16.07 -15.11
N GLU A 128 12.22 -16.87 -16.16
CA GLU A 128 11.30 -16.99 -17.31
C GLU A 128 9.95 -17.63 -16.90
N LEU A 129 9.35 -17.17 -15.80
CA LEU A 129 8.03 -17.59 -15.37
C LEU A 129 7.00 -17.03 -16.36
N PRO A 130 6.01 -17.82 -16.78
CA PRO A 130 4.88 -17.30 -17.51
C PRO A 130 4.24 -16.12 -16.76
N PRO A 131 3.80 -15.04 -17.43
CA PRO A 131 3.21 -13.86 -16.78
C PRO A 131 2.11 -14.19 -15.77
N ARG A 132 1.31 -15.21 -16.08
CA ARG A 132 0.26 -15.72 -15.19
C ARG A 132 0.82 -16.19 -13.85
N ASP A 133 1.91 -16.93 -13.85
CA ASP A 133 2.47 -17.56 -12.66
C ASP A 133 3.26 -16.55 -11.82
N ALA A 134 3.93 -15.59 -12.48
CA ALA A 134 4.50 -14.41 -11.82
C ALA A 134 3.44 -13.65 -10.98
N ILE A 135 2.29 -13.35 -11.59
CA ILE A 135 1.20 -12.64 -10.89
C ILE A 135 0.61 -13.51 -9.76
N LYS A 136 0.44 -14.82 -9.98
CA LYS A 136 -0.05 -15.72 -8.90
C LYS A 136 0.88 -15.71 -7.71
N LEU A 137 2.18 -15.88 -7.95
CA LEU A 137 3.20 -15.91 -6.90
C LEU A 137 3.19 -14.60 -6.11
N ALA A 138 3.05 -13.47 -6.80
CA ALA A 138 2.92 -12.16 -6.16
C ALA A 138 1.67 -12.04 -5.27
N LEU A 139 0.51 -12.50 -5.75
CA LEU A 139 -0.71 -12.50 -4.95
C LEU A 139 -0.61 -13.47 -3.76
N GLU A 140 0.06 -14.61 -3.91
CA GLU A 140 0.34 -15.55 -2.83
C GLU A 140 1.30 -14.97 -1.79
N ALA A 141 2.36 -14.28 -2.22
CA ALA A 141 3.29 -13.58 -1.34
C ALA A 141 2.56 -12.52 -0.51
N LEU A 142 1.75 -11.65 -1.14
CA LEU A 142 0.90 -10.71 -0.42
C LEU A 142 -0.06 -11.41 0.54
N ARG A 143 -0.71 -12.48 0.11
CA ARG A 143 -1.59 -13.29 0.97
C ARG A 143 -0.85 -13.97 2.11
N SER A 144 0.48 -14.13 2.08
CA SER A 144 1.21 -14.72 3.20
C SER A 144 1.39 -13.74 4.35
N LEU A 145 1.25 -12.43 4.10
CA LEU A 145 1.43 -11.41 5.12
C LEU A 145 0.50 -11.59 6.33
N PRO A 146 1.00 -11.31 7.55
CA PRO A 146 0.21 -11.38 8.77
C PRO A 146 -0.79 -10.22 8.84
N LEU A 147 -2.04 -10.57 9.14
CA LEU A 147 -3.12 -9.60 9.37
C LEU A 147 -3.18 -9.07 10.81
N LYS A 148 -2.51 -9.75 11.75
CA LYS A 148 -2.41 -9.30 13.15
C LYS A 148 -1.10 -8.56 13.32
N SER A 149 -1.12 -7.40 13.98
CA SER A 149 0.09 -6.80 14.53
C SER A 149 0.65 -7.76 15.57
N GLU A 150 1.90 -8.22 15.41
CA GLU A 150 2.58 -8.83 16.54
C GLU A 150 2.71 -7.77 17.63
N PRO A 151 2.35 -8.05 18.89
CA PRO A 151 2.62 -7.12 19.97
C PRO A 151 4.14 -6.95 20.03
N SER A 152 4.61 -5.72 19.81
CA SER A 152 6.00 -5.37 20.01
C SER A 152 6.38 -5.78 21.44
N LYS A 153 7.19 -6.84 21.58
CA LYS A 153 7.81 -7.15 22.86
C LYS A 153 8.67 -5.96 23.22
N ALA A 154 8.18 -5.14 24.14
CA ALA A 154 8.96 -4.11 24.80
C ALA A 154 10.25 -4.76 25.29
N ARG A 155 11.37 -4.38 24.67
CA ARG A 155 12.71 -4.74 25.11
C ARG A 155 12.90 -4.05 26.46
N LYS A 156 12.94 -4.85 27.53
CA LYS A 156 13.33 -4.41 28.88
C LYS A 156 14.80 -4.01 28.91
#